data_AF-A0AAN7D5M5-F1
#
_entry.id   AF-A0AAN7D5M5-F1
#
_cell.length_a   1.000
_cell.length_b   1.000
_cell.length_c   1.000
_cell.angle_alpha   90.00
_cell.angle_beta   90.00
_cell.angle_gamma   90.00
#
_symmetry.space_group_name_H-M   'P 1'
#
loop_
_entity.id
_entity.type
_entity.pdbx_description
1 polymer ?
#
loop_
_entity_poly.entity_id
_entity_poly.type
_entity_poly.pdbx_seq_one_letter_code
_entity_poly.pdbx_strand_id
1 'polypeptide(L)'
;MYSQRLKSSQTYPDIADSVLKSIYIPVISQRVRDQYVRPDSIHMYIPPELNYDSDEDSKLEAAREKLKSKYKDMRIEKVTRRFKNATGQVKYAVIWMNNPIEEMVPSKALQDHKDWDLVEHFEYQQAIRAAKKDKIY
;
A
#
# COMPACT_ATOMS: atom_id res chain seq x y z
N MET A 1 -14.59 -9.55 -76.12
CA MET A 1 -14.61 -8.34 -75.28
C MET A 1 -13.95 -8.65 -73.95
N TYR A 2 -12.77 -8.09 -73.68
CA TYR A 2 -12.24 -7.85 -72.34
C TYR A 2 -11.16 -6.76 -72.48
N SER A 3 -11.44 -5.56 -71.98
CA SER A 3 -10.45 -4.50 -71.80
C SER A 3 -9.89 -4.61 -70.38
N GLN A 4 -8.63 -5.02 -70.26
CA GLN A 4 -7.90 -4.95 -69.00
C GLN A 4 -7.10 -3.66 -68.98
N ARG A 5 -7.62 -2.64 -68.28
CA ARG A 5 -6.77 -1.58 -67.73
C ARG A 5 -5.96 -2.19 -66.59
N LEU A 6 -4.67 -1.87 -66.46
CA LEU A 6 -3.97 -1.76 -65.16
C LEU A 6 -2.57 -1.11 -65.35
N LYS A 7 -2.47 0.11 -64.78
CA LYS A 7 -1.36 0.71 -64.01
C LYS A 7 0.00 0.96 -64.69
N SER A 8 0.25 2.24 -64.97
CA SER A 8 1.58 2.84 -65.04
C SER A 8 2.27 2.78 -63.66
N SER A 9 3.37 2.04 -63.53
CA SER A 9 4.23 2.09 -62.34
C SER A 9 5.15 3.30 -62.41
N GLN A 10 4.88 4.30 -61.57
CA GLN A 10 5.74 5.46 -61.38
C GLN A 10 6.97 5.03 -60.57
N THR A 11 8.13 4.91 -61.21
CA THR A 11 9.43 4.69 -60.53
C THR A 11 9.99 6.03 -60.08
N TYR A 12 10.23 6.17 -58.77
CA TYR A 12 10.88 7.35 -58.18
C TYR A 12 12.42 7.23 -58.29
N PRO A 13 13.14 8.32 -58.56
CA PRO A 13 14.61 8.30 -58.60
C PRO A 13 15.20 8.08 -57.21
N ASP A 14 16.31 7.35 -57.16
CA ASP A 14 16.97 6.90 -55.93
C ASP A 14 17.80 8.04 -55.30
N ILE A 15 17.12 8.87 -54.50
CA ILE A 15 17.68 10.10 -53.90
C ILE A 15 18.64 9.80 -52.73
N ALA A 16 18.57 8.58 -52.17
CA ALA A 16 19.23 8.22 -50.91
C ALA A 16 20.76 8.35 -50.95
N ASP A 17 21.40 7.93 -52.04
CA ASP A 17 22.87 7.84 -52.12
C ASP A 17 23.55 9.21 -52.21
N SER A 18 22.87 10.22 -52.77
CA SER A 18 23.41 11.58 -52.86
C SER A 18 23.36 12.31 -51.52
N VAL A 19 22.32 12.07 -50.73
CA VAL A 19 22.12 12.70 -49.41
C VAL A 19 23.09 12.11 -48.40
N LEU A 20 23.29 10.78 -48.41
CA LEU A 20 24.20 10.09 -47.50
C LEU A 20 25.66 10.56 -47.61
N LYS A 21 26.14 10.93 -48.80
CA LYS A 21 27.51 11.45 -48.99
C LYS A 21 27.72 12.86 -48.42
N SER A 22 26.66 13.63 -48.20
CA SER A 22 26.74 15.04 -47.80
C SER A 22 26.69 15.29 -46.28
N ILE A 23 26.47 14.25 -45.48
CA ILE A 23 26.43 14.39 -44.01
C ILE A 23 27.85 14.26 -43.47
N TYR A 24 28.59 15.38 -43.47
CA TYR A 24 29.86 15.50 -42.78
C TYR A 24 29.62 15.58 -41.27
N ILE A 25 29.78 14.46 -40.56
CA ILE A 25 29.71 14.43 -39.09
C ILE A 25 31.03 15.02 -38.56
N PRO A 26 31.04 16.20 -37.91
CA PRO A 26 32.27 16.76 -37.39
C PRO A 26 32.83 15.84 -36.29
N VAL A 27 34.03 15.31 -36.51
CA VAL A 27 34.73 14.53 -35.49
C VAL A 27 35.22 15.50 -34.41
N ILE A 28 34.43 15.66 -33.35
CA ILE A 28 34.80 16.47 -32.20
C ILE A 28 36.01 15.82 -31.49
N SER A 29 37.01 16.62 -31.14
CA SER A 29 38.21 16.13 -30.45
C SER A 29 37.87 15.54 -29.08
N GLN A 30 38.60 14.51 -28.66
CA GLN A 30 38.33 13.78 -27.41
C GLN A 30 38.28 14.72 -26.20
N ARG A 31 39.21 15.70 -26.13
CA ARG A 31 39.26 16.72 -25.08
C ARG A 31 37.96 17.50 -24.89
N VAL A 32 37.24 17.79 -25.98
CA VAL A 32 35.98 18.54 -25.90
C VAL A 32 34.84 17.60 -25.46
N ARG A 33 34.87 16.32 -25.87
CA ARG A 33 33.89 15.33 -25.39
C ARG A 33 34.01 15.10 -23.89
N ASP A 34 35.24 15.06 -23.38
CA ASP A 34 35.54 14.80 -21.96
C ASP A 34 35.02 15.93 -21.05
N GLN A 35 34.80 17.15 -21.57
CA GLN A 35 34.20 18.26 -20.83
C GLN A 35 32.69 18.12 -20.59
N TYR A 36 32.01 17.29 -21.40
CA TYR A 36 30.58 17.02 -21.25
C TYR A 36 30.30 15.65 -20.62
N VAL A 37 31.34 14.96 -20.13
CA VAL A 37 31.18 13.73 -19.36
C VAL A 37 30.44 14.09 -18.07
N ARG A 38 29.26 13.51 -17.92
CA ARG A 38 28.46 13.65 -16.70
C ARG A 38 29.32 13.18 -15.52
N PRO A 39 29.42 13.93 -14.41
CA PRO A 39 30.13 13.43 -13.24
C PRO A 39 29.50 12.11 -12.81
N ASP A 40 30.31 11.04 -12.73
CA ASP A 40 29.86 9.68 -12.39
C ASP A 40 29.27 9.57 -10.98
N SER A 41 29.42 10.62 -10.16
CA SER A 41 28.90 10.68 -8.80
C SER A 41 28.23 12.03 -8.54
N ILE A 42 26.91 12.09 -8.68
CA ILE A 42 26.12 13.06 -7.93
C ILE A 42 26.07 12.54 -6.50
N HIS A 43 26.88 13.09 -5.60
CA HIS A 43 26.72 12.84 -4.17
C HIS A 43 25.44 13.54 -3.72
N MET A 44 24.32 12.82 -3.76
CA MET A 44 23.10 13.28 -3.11
C MET A 44 23.39 13.31 -1.60
N TYR A 45 23.42 14.52 -1.02
CA TYR A 45 23.39 14.66 0.43
C TYR A 45 22.05 14.11 0.90
N ILE A 46 22.07 12.91 1.48
CA ILE A 46 20.95 12.37 2.26
C ILE A 46 21.18 12.90 3.67
N PRO A 47 20.36 13.84 4.17
CA PRO A 47 20.44 14.25 5.56
C PRO A 47 20.31 12.99 6.44
N PRO A 48 21.07 12.87 7.54
CA PRO A 48 20.82 11.79 8.49
C PRO A 48 19.35 11.82 8.88
N GLU A 49 18.71 10.65 8.90
CA GLU A 49 17.34 10.52 9.38
C GLU A 49 17.30 11.11 10.79
N LEU A 50 16.70 12.30 10.92
CA LEU A 50 16.39 12.83 12.23
C LEU A 50 15.35 11.88 12.79
N ASN A 51 15.78 11.01 13.72
CA ASN A 51 14.90 10.27 14.61
C ASN A 51 14.16 11.29 15.49
N TYR A 52 13.23 12.02 14.88
CA TYR A 52 12.13 12.59 15.61
C TYR A 52 11.20 11.41 15.92
N ASP A 53 11.57 10.60 16.91
CA ASP A 53 10.56 9.92 17.70
C ASP A 53 9.70 11.06 18.26
N SER A 54 8.60 11.34 17.56
CA SER A 54 7.68 12.39 17.94
C SER A 54 7.25 12.08 19.38
N ASP A 55 7.38 13.05 20.30
CA ASP A 55 6.90 12.89 21.67
C ASP A 55 5.44 12.41 21.71
N GLU A 56 4.66 12.72 20.67
CA GLU A 56 3.30 12.24 20.48
C GLU A 56 3.22 10.73 20.19
N ASP A 57 4.11 10.18 19.36
CA ASP A 57 4.12 8.74 19.06
C ASP A 57 4.50 7.92 20.30
N SER A 58 5.47 8.41 21.08
CA SER A 58 5.86 7.79 22.35
C SER A 58 4.72 7.81 23.38
N LYS A 59 3.98 8.93 23.48
CA LYS A 59 2.78 9.02 24.34
C LYS A 59 1.66 8.08 23.89
N LEU A 60 1.43 7.96 22.59
CA LEU A 60 0.41 7.08 22.04
C LEU A 60 0.73 5.61 22.30
N GLU A 61 1.98 5.20 22.13
CA GLU A 61 2.40 3.83 22.41
C GLU A 61 2.34 3.52 23.90
N ALA A 62 2.79 4.44 24.77
CA ALA A 62 2.67 4.28 26.22
C ALA A 62 1.19 4.17 26.69
N ALA A 63 0.27 4.93 26.09
CA ALA A 63 -1.15 4.81 26.36
C ALA A 63 -1.71 3.45 25.89
N ARG A 64 -1.22 2.94 24.76
CA ARG A 64 -1.60 1.64 24.22
C ARG A 64 -1.13 0.50 25.12
N GLU A 65 0.12 0.54 25.58
CA GLU A 65 0.65 -0.47 26.50
C GLU A 65 -0.10 -0.51 27.83
N LYS A 66 -0.46 0.65 28.39
CA LYS A 66 -1.30 0.75 29.59
C LYS A 66 -2.68 0.11 29.41
N LEU A 67 -3.29 0.26 28.24
CA LEU A 67 -4.56 -0.37 27.94
C LEU A 67 -4.42 -1.89 27.80
N LYS A 68 -3.37 -2.36 27.11
CA LYS A 68 -3.09 -3.80 26.97
C LYS A 68 -2.86 -4.44 28.33
N SER A 69 -2.07 -3.81 29.20
CA SER A 69 -1.76 -4.35 30.53
C SER A 69 -2.99 -4.45 31.43
N LYS A 70 -3.94 -3.51 31.33
CA LYS A 70 -5.22 -3.56 32.06
C LYS A 70 -6.01 -4.84 31.80
N TYR A 71 -6.05 -5.30 30.55
CA TYR A 71 -6.90 -6.43 30.14
C TYR A 71 -6.15 -7.76 30.03
N LYS A 72 -4.81 -7.76 30.04
CA LYS A 72 -3.95 -8.93 29.77
C LYS A 72 -4.28 -10.18 30.58
N ASP A 73 -4.66 -10.00 31.84
CA ASP A 73 -4.90 -11.10 32.79
C ASP A 73 -6.39 -11.40 33.00
N MET A 74 -7.28 -10.63 32.36
CA MET A 74 -8.72 -10.86 32.45
C MET A 74 -9.13 -11.99 31.51
N ARG A 75 -10.08 -12.84 31.91
CA ARG A 75 -10.61 -13.90 31.03
C ARG A 75 -11.92 -13.46 30.39
N ILE A 76 -11.99 -13.60 29.08
CA ILE A 76 -13.20 -13.30 28.31
C ILE A 76 -14.16 -14.47 28.45
N GLU A 77 -15.37 -14.21 28.95
CA GLU A 77 -16.45 -15.20 28.94
C GLU A 77 -17.16 -15.20 27.58
N LYS A 78 -17.52 -14.02 27.09
CA LYS A 78 -18.27 -13.87 25.84
C LYS A 78 -18.09 -12.52 25.19
N VAL A 79 -18.03 -12.52 23.86
CA VAL A 79 -18.15 -11.31 23.03
C VAL A 79 -19.59 -11.19 22.55
N THR A 80 -20.23 -10.05 22.83
CA THR A 80 -21.66 -9.85 22.57
C THR A 80 -21.89 -9.02 21.30
N ARG A 81 -21.13 -7.94 21.13
CA ARG A 81 -21.34 -6.95 20.06
C ARG A 81 -20.02 -6.42 19.50
N ARG A 82 -20.07 -6.00 18.25
CA ARG A 82 -19.01 -5.25 17.57
C ARG A 82 -19.57 -3.89 17.18
N PHE A 83 -18.84 -2.84 17.55
CA PHE A 83 -19.16 -1.47 17.22
C PHE A 83 -18.03 -0.88 16.36
N LYS A 84 -18.40 -0.24 15.24
CA LYS A 84 -17.45 0.46 14.38
C LYS A 84 -17.82 1.95 14.39
N ASN A 85 -16.90 2.78 14.88
CA ASN A 85 -17.08 4.23 14.89
C ASN A 85 -16.94 4.80 13.48
N ALA A 86 -17.45 6.03 13.26
CA ALA A 86 -17.26 6.79 12.02
C ALA A 86 -15.77 7.01 11.67
N THR A 87 -14.90 7.06 12.69
CA THR A 87 -13.43 7.15 12.53
C THR A 87 -12.77 5.83 12.12
N GLY A 88 -13.54 4.76 11.91
CA GLY A 88 -13.03 3.43 11.56
C GLY A 88 -12.54 2.60 12.75
N GLN A 89 -12.53 3.15 13.96
CA GLN A 89 -12.15 2.41 15.17
C GLN A 89 -13.18 1.32 15.50
N VAL A 90 -12.70 0.11 15.77
CA VAL A 90 -13.52 -1.04 16.17
C VAL A 90 -13.42 -1.25 17.68
N LYS A 91 -14.58 -1.37 18.34
CA LYS A 91 -14.71 -1.75 19.74
C LYS A 91 -15.57 -3.00 19.85
N TYR A 92 -15.24 -3.88 20.79
CA TYR A 92 -16.02 -5.05 21.12
C TYR A 92 -16.66 -4.87 22.48
N ALA A 93 -17.90 -5.35 22.60
CA ALA A 93 -18.55 -5.50 23.88
C ALA A 93 -18.22 -6.89 24.41
N VAL A 94 -17.59 -6.93 25.58
CA VAL A 94 -17.02 -8.13 26.17
C VAL A 94 -17.57 -8.29 27.59
N ILE A 95 -17.97 -9.51 27.92
CA ILE A 95 -18.30 -9.92 29.28
C ILE A 95 -17.12 -10.74 29.79
N TRP A 96 -16.66 -10.41 30.99
CA TRP A 96 -15.52 -11.05 31.63
C TRP A 96 -15.98 -12.16 32.58
N MET A 97 -15.21 -13.23 32.71
CA MET A 97 -15.58 -14.40 33.52
C MET A 97 -15.88 -14.08 34.99
N ASN A 98 -15.22 -13.07 35.55
CA ASN A 98 -15.41 -12.63 36.94
C ASN A 98 -16.28 -11.38 37.07
N ASN A 99 -16.77 -10.83 35.95
CA ASN A 99 -17.57 -9.61 35.96
C ASN A 99 -18.66 -9.69 34.87
N PRO A 100 -19.94 -9.86 35.25
CA PRO A 100 -21.04 -9.97 34.30
C PRO A 100 -21.39 -8.64 33.61
N ILE A 101 -20.71 -7.54 33.96
CA ILE A 101 -20.92 -6.24 33.34
C ILE A 101 -20.28 -6.24 31.94
N GLU A 102 -21.08 -5.86 30.95
CA GLU A 102 -20.63 -5.66 29.57
C GLU A 102 -19.72 -4.44 29.48
N GLU A 103 -18.45 -4.64 29.13
CA GLU A 103 -17.47 -3.57 28.95
C GLU A 103 -17.16 -3.37 27.46
N MET A 104 -17.06 -2.11 27.04
CA MET A 104 -16.67 -1.73 25.69
C MET A 104 -15.14 -1.60 25.60
N VAL A 105 -14.51 -2.55 24.92
CA VAL A 105 -13.04 -2.64 24.81
C VAL A 105 -12.60 -2.38 23.36
N PRO A 106 -11.60 -1.51 23.13
CA PRO A 106 -11.03 -1.31 21.80
C PRO A 106 -10.38 -2.58 21.25
N SER A 107 -10.58 -2.88 19.97
CA SER A 107 -9.95 -4.02 19.27
C SER A 107 -8.43 -4.05 19.46
N LYS A 108 -7.77 -2.88 19.39
CA LYS A 108 -6.32 -2.74 19.55
C LYS A 108 -5.78 -3.21 20.91
N ALA A 109 -6.62 -3.23 21.94
CA ALA A 109 -6.25 -3.69 23.28
C ALA A 109 -6.39 -5.21 23.44
N LEU A 110 -7.22 -5.85 22.60
CA LEU A 110 -7.50 -7.28 22.65
C LEU A 110 -6.66 -8.12 21.67
N GLN A 111 -6.00 -7.48 20.70
CA GLN A 111 -5.28 -8.17 19.63
C GLN A 111 -4.19 -9.14 20.13
N ASP A 112 -3.54 -8.83 21.25
CA ASP A 112 -2.51 -9.68 21.87
C ASP A 112 -3.05 -10.46 23.09
N HIS A 113 -4.38 -10.53 23.24
CA HIS A 113 -5.03 -11.16 24.38
C HIS A 113 -5.06 -12.68 24.24
N LYS A 114 -4.95 -13.41 25.36
CA LYS A 114 -4.95 -14.89 25.36
C LYS A 114 -6.24 -15.49 24.80
N ASP A 115 -7.35 -14.81 25.01
CA ASP A 115 -8.68 -15.24 24.56
C ASP A 115 -9.11 -14.55 23.24
N TRP A 116 -8.14 -14.09 22.43
CA TRP A 116 -8.42 -13.45 21.15
C TRP A 116 -9.21 -14.36 20.19
N ASP A 117 -9.00 -15.68 20.27
CA ASP A 117 -9.73 -16.69 19.49
C ASP A 117 -11.26 -16.56 19.63
N LEU A 118 -11.76 -16.14 20.81
CA LEU A 118 -13.20 -15.93 21.02
C LEU A 118 -13.73 -14.73 20.23
N VAL A 119 -12.91 -13.69 20.06
CA VAL A 119 -13.22 -12.52 19.25
C VAL A 119 -13.25 -12.90 17.78
N GLU A 120 -12.25 -13.64 17.30
CA GLU A 120 -12.20 -14.11 15.91
C GLU A 120 -13.38 -15.02 15.57
N HIS A 121 -13.69 -15.96 16.45
CA HIS A 121 -14.83 -16.84 16.27
C HIS A 121 -16.16 -16.06 16.22
N PHE A 122 -16.31 -15.02 17.05
CA PHE A 122 -17.45 -14.12 16.98
C PHE A 122 -17.53 -13.40 15.62
N GLU A 123 -16.42 -12.85 15.11
CA GLU A 123 -16.38 -12.18 13.82
C GLU A 123 -16.74 -13.12 12.66
N TYR A 124 -16.20 -14.34 12.70
CA TYR A 124 -16.51 -15.38 11.73
C TYR A 124 -18.00 -15.73 11.70
N GLN A 125 -18.62 -15.90 12.89
CA GLN A 125 -20.06 -16.15 12.98
C GLN A 125 -20.90 -14.99 12.42
N GLN A 126 -20.49 -13.75 12.67
CA GLN A 126 -21.18 -12.58 12.11
C GLN A 126 -21.04 -12.51 10.59
N ALA A 127 -19.86 -12.82 10.05
CA ALA A 127 -19.63 -12.87 8.61
C ALA A 127 -20.50 -13.93 7.92
N ILE A 128 -20.61 -15.14 8.50
CA ILE A 128 -21.51 -16.18 7.99
C ILE A 128 -22.97 -15.71 8.01
N ARG A 129 -23.41 -15.06 9.09
CA ARG A 129 -24.78 -14.55 9.21
C ARG A 129 -25.07 -13.48 8.16
N ALA A 130 -24.13 -12.57 7.92
CA ALA A 130 -24.24 -11.56 6.86
C ALA A 130 -24.31 -12.20 5.48
N ALA A 131 -23.39 -13.13 5.16
CA ALA A 131 -23.37 -13.82 3.87
C ALA A 131 -24.64 -14.65 3.60
N LYS A 132 -25.24 -15.25 4.65
CA LYS A 132 -26.54 -15.94 4.53
C LYS A 132 -27.68 -14.97 4.23
N LYS A 133 -27.66 -13.77 4.81
CA LYS A 133 -28.66 -12.73 4.55
C LYS A 133 -28.60 -12.23 3.11
N ASP A 134 -27.40 -12.08 2.57
CA ASP A 134 -27.18 -11.58 1.21
C ASP A 134 -27.56 -12.60 0.13
N LYS A 135 -27.52 -13.91 0.42
CA LYS A 135 -27.96 -14.98 -0.50
C LYS A 135 -29.49 -15.18 -0.58
N ILE A 136 -30.25 -14.49 0.26
CA ILE A 136 -31.72 -14.63 0.33
C ILE A 136 -32.42 -13.58 -0.58
N TYR A 137 -31.67 -12.71 -1.25
CA TYR A 137 -32.18 -11.74 -2.22
C TYR A 137 -31.80 -12.07 -3.66
#